data_AF-A0A0D0RE31-F1
#
_entry.id   AF-A0A0D0RE31-F1
#
_cell.length_a   1.000
_cell.length_b   1.000
_cell.length_c   1.000
_cell.angle_alpha   90.00
_cell.angle_beta   90.00
_cell.angle_gamma   90.00
#
_symmetry.space_group_name_H-M   'P 1'
#
loop_
_entity.id
_entity.type
_entity.pdbx_description
1 polymer ?
#
loop_
_entity_poly.entity_id
_entity_poly.type
_entity_poly.pdbx_seq_one_letter_code
_entity_poly.pdbx_strand_id
1 'polypeptide(L)'
;MRATKDDILVYIKKNLDKKLMLEEVAEYFDYSPSYFRKIFTSLFGCPFNQYISKLRLRQSVKMLNEGASIQEISKMYGYTSNSGFSNAFHREFGMSPRAFMKSNISVSAMLLQESIDGYPVTIKYSVLSDMTIEIDTMYEYHAPTSTLIDNMSYALMKDRFLRWKDENLTEKVGFWWKDESNHYFYVWGHLNLNKKSNKCYKNLSGGDYVIFDIKYPADMSNYRVSKLSSKLTRYIFEEWKFFNDTVIDASNQIFERYELYESEGHSYIYIPISTVIDEYEHSDSKQTGVDSWLYYIDQHILEDLTVKSLAEQFHYSEKHFPNIFHMYYQMNVMDYITKRRLYKLLEELKQDRIPMEKLLEKYHFMDIYEYEKVFEQVFGHKLKDYKNITIKDQLPVSLSEYYAENKYRIKMRLVELEDFLIMAEPVSDKIEGNFGSIDVIKLASERMLKDSAHLKRTSYKTVDQSKVNKIGLWIDDGNFSNKTYSYVVGPVVFSVNTIPKGMKNVLVEGGLYRVFTVEGESDKERLVETYQMMTKCVFYGWIKEHRVITDLRRLTFVRYRDEKLHFYVPVIG
;
A
#
# COMPACT_ATOMS: atom_id res chain seq x y z
N MET A 1 19.31 8.13 24.14
CA MET A 1 19.44 7.60 22.76
C MET A 1 19.35 8.79 21.83
N ARG A 2 20.24 8.96 20.83
CA ARG A 2 20.13 10.11 19.90
C ARG A 2 18.91 9.89 19.01
N ALA A 3 17.97 10.85 18.97
CA ALA A 3 16.82 10.78 18.08
C ALA A 3 17.30 10.64 16.62
N THR A 4 16.71 9.69 15.90
CA THR A 4 16.95 9.48 14.48
C THR A 4 16.14 10.48 13.65
N LYS A 5 16.45 10.60 12.35
CA LYS A 5 15.67 11.43 11.42
C LYS A 5 14.20 10.98 11.40
N ASP A 6 13.96 9.68 11.42
CA ASP A 6 12.63 9.08 11.40
C ASP A 6 11.83 9.39 12.67
N ASP A 7 12.46 9.34 13.84
CA ASP A 7 11.82 9.71 15.10
C ASP A 7 11.29 11.15 15.05
N ILE A 8 12.11 12.07 14.52
CA ILE A 8 11.77 13.48 14.37
C ILE A 8 10.63 13.64 13.35
N LEU A 9 10.67 12.93 12.22
CA LEU A 9 9.62 12.95 11.20
C LEU A 9 8.27 12.46 11.74
N VAL A 10 8.27 11.35 12.48
CA VAL A 10 7.07 10.79 13.10
C VAL A 10 6.49 11.77 14.12
N TYR A 11 7.35 12.38 14.94
CA TYR A 11 6.90 13.38 15.92
C TYR A 11 6.30 14.61 15.23
N ILE A 12 6.96 15.14 14.19
CA ILE A 12 6.43 16.27 13.42
C ILE A 12 5.07 15.92 12.83
N LYS A 13 4.95 14.83 12.06
CA LYS A 13 3.69 14.45 11.38
C LYS A 13 2.54 14.24 12.37
N LYS A 14 2.79 13.75 13.59
CA LYS A 14 1.78 13.60 14.65
C LYS A 14 1.33 14.91 15.31
N ASN A 15 2.11 15.99 15.15
CA ASN A 15 1.88 17.25 15.86
C ASN A 15 1.76 18.47 14.92
N LEU A 16 1.62 18.26 13.60
CA LEU A 16 1.48 19.36 12.62
C LEU A 16 0.21 20.20 12.83
N ASP A 17 -0.85 19.59 13.36
CA ASP A 17 -2.18 20.19 13.59
C ASP A 17 -2.17 21.22 14.74
N LYS A 18 -1.07 21.29 15.49
CA LYS A 18 -0.91 22.16 16.65
C LYS A 18 0.27 23.10 16.43
N LYS A 19 0.35 24.13 17.26
CA LYS A 19 1.56 24.95 17.36
C LYS A 19 2.73 24.01 17.75
N LEU A 20 3.82 24.11 17.00
CA LEU A 20 4.98 23.24 17.09
C LEU A 20 6.20 24.15 17.12
N MET A 21 6.81 24.26 18.28
CA MET A 21 7.96 25.13 18.51
C MET A 21 9.24 24.31 18.53
N LEU A 22 10.33 24.90 18.04
CA LEU A 22 11.64 24.25 18.02
C LEU A 22 12.05 23.80 19.42
N GLU A 23 11.78 24.64 20.41
CA GLU A 23 12.11 24.41 21.82
C GLU A 23 11.39 23.19 22.39
N GLU A 24 10.10 23.02 22.06
CA GLU A 24 9.29 21.88 22.51
C GLU A 24 9.77 20.56 21.89
N VAL A 25 10.12 20.58 20.60
CA VAL A 25 10.65 19.38 19.93
C VAL A 25 12.05 19.04 20.44
N ALA A 26 12.87 20.06 20.70
CA ALA A 26 14.20 19.87 21.28
C ALA A 26 14.11 19.22 22.67
N GLU A 27 13.22 19.73 23.53
CA GLU A 27 12.98 19.18 24.87
C GLU A 27 12.47 17.74 24.80
N TYR A 28 11.51 17.44 23.91
CA TYR A 28 10.99 16.08 23.73
C TYR A 28 12.07 15.03 23.40
N PHE A 29 13.14 15.44 22.71
CA PHE A 29 14.26 14.58 22.33
C PHE A 29 15.52 14.76 23.20
N ASP A 30 15.39 15.39 24.39
CA ASP A 30 16.48 15.64 25.33
C ASP A 30 17.65 16.45 24.72
N TYR A 31 17.34 17.40 23.83
CA TYR A 31 18.31 18.29 23.20
C TYR A 31 18.16 19.73 23.67
N SER A 32 19.28 20.47 23.72
CA SER A 32 19.21 21.92 23.83
C SER A 32 18.66 22.53 22.53
N PRO A 33 17.87 23.62 22.57
CA PRO A 33 17.33 24.24 21.36
C PRO A 33 18.41 24.61 20.33
N SER A 34 19.57 25.11 20.79
CA SER A 34 20.69 25.44 19.91
C SER A 34 21.30 24.21 19.23
N TYR A 35 21.39 23.08 19.94
CA TYR A 35 21.88 21.83 19.36
C TYR A 35 20.84 21.24 18.39
N PHE A 36 19.57 21.18 18.81
CA PHE A 36 18.48 20.69 17.98
C PHE A 36 18.37 21.45 16.66
N ARG A 37 18.47 22.78 16.69
CA ARG A 37 18.48 23.61 15.47
C ARG A 37 19.58 23.19 14.50
N LYS A 38 20.80 22.95 14.99
CA LYS A 38 21.94 22.56 14.16
C LYS A 38 21.74 21.17 13.55
N ILE A 39 21.35 20.19 14.37
CA ILE A 39 21.12 18.83 13.86
C ILE A 39 19.93 18.79 12.91
N PHE A 40 18.87 19.55 13.18
CA PHE A 40 17.68 19.59 12.33
C PHE A 40 18.03 20.11 10.94
N THR A 41 18.69 21.27 10.85
CA THR A 41 19.13 21.81 9.55
C THR A 41 20.06 20.85 8.82
N SER A 42 20.92 20.13 9.56
CA SER A 42 21.80 19.12 8.96
C SER A 42 21.05 17.89 8.44
N LEU A 43 19.94 17.49 9.07
CA LEU A 43 19.17 16.30 8.70
C LEU A 43 18.15 16.57 7.59
N PHE A 44 17.54 17.76 7.59
CA PHE A 44 16.41 18.13 6.73
C PHE A 44 16.76 19.18 5.66
N GLY A 45 18.02 19.62 5.60
CA GLY A 45 18.52 20.56 4.59
C GLY A 45 18.00 22.00 4.72
N CYS A 46 17.08 22.27 5.64
CA CYS A 46 16.53 23.60 5.88
C CYS A 46 16.21 23.85 7.38
N PRO A 47 16.09 25.11 7.81
CA PRO A 47 15.71 25.45 9.17
C PRO A 47 14.33 24.89 9.57
N PHE A 48 14.21 24.44 10.81
CA PHE A 48 12.96 23.89 11.39
C PHE A 48 11.71 24.71 11.07
N ASN A 49 11.73 26.02 11.32
CA ASN A 49 10.56 26.86 11.09
C ASN A 49 10.17 26.94 9.60
N GLN A 50 11.14 26.91 8.69
CA GLN A 50 10.88 26.87 7.27
C GLN A 50 10.24 25.53 6.90
N TYR A 51 10.79 24.42 7.41
CA TYR A 51 10.27 23.08 7.19
C TYR A 51 8.81 22.91 7.66
N ILE A 52 8.53 23.29 8.91
CA ILE A 52 7.18 23.22 9.48
C ILE A 52 6.23 24.16 8.74
N SER A 53 6.69 25.35 8.33
CA SER A 53 5.86 26.26 7.53
C SER A 53 5.44 25.63 6.21
N LYS A 54 6.33 24.93 5.50
CA LYS A 54 5.98 24.25 4.23
C LYS A 54 4.95 23.15 4.45
N LEU A 55 5.15 22.31 5.46
CA LEU A 55 4.22 21.23 5.80
C LEU A 55 2.83 21.76 6.17
N ARG A 56 2.77 22.85 6.93
CA ARG A 56 1.50 23.51 7.28
C ARG A 56 0.83 24.19 6.09
N LEU A 57 1.59 24.85 5.23
CA LEU A 57 1.06 25.44 3.99
C LEU A 57 0.45 24.35 3.11
N ARG A 58 1.09 23.20 3.00
CA ARG A 58 0.52 22.02 2.34
C ARG A 58 -0.76 21.55 3.00
N GLN A 59 -0.77 21.33 4.31
CA GLN A 59 -1.97 20.92 5.03
C GLN A 59 -3.10 21.95 4.94
N SER A 60 -2.76 23.24 4.80
CA SER A 60 -3.73 24.31 4.63
C SER A 60 -4.55 24.17 3.36
N VAL A 61 -4.00 23.59 2.29
CA VAL A 61 -4.76 23.38 1.05
C VAL A 61 -5.96 22.47 1.28
N LYS A 62 -5.73 21.39 2.02
CA LYS A 62 -6.76 20.45 2.42
C LYS A 62 -7.84 21.11 3.28
N MET A 63 -7.42 21.90 4.29
CA MET A 63 -8.35 22.66 5.11
C MET A 63 -9.17 23.68 4.31
N LEU A 64 -8.54 24.35 3.33
CA LEU A 64 -9.21 25.28 2.42
C LEU A 64 -10.27 24.55 1.59
N ASN A 65 -9.95 23.36 1.06
CA ASN A 65 -10.89 22.53 0.30
C ASN A 65 -12.07 22.03 1.17
N GLU A 66 -11.82 21.75 2.45
CA GLU A 66 -12.83 21.36 3.44
C GLU A 66 -13.65 22.54 3.98
N GLY A 67 -13.41 23.75 3.45
CA GLY A 67 -14.20 24.95 3.74
C GLY A 67 -13.67 25.83 4.88
N ALA A 68 -12.49 25.53 5.45
CA ALA A 68 -11.88 26.39 6.46
C ALA A 68 -11.51 27.74 5.86
N SER A 69 -11.77 28.81 6.62
CA SER A 69 -11.43 30.16 6.21
C SER A 69 -9.92 30.42 6.34
N ILE A 70 -9.41 31.34 5.50
CA ILE A 70 -8.03 31.84 5.59
C ILE A 70 -7.71 32.35 7.01
N GLN A 71 -8.69 32.92 7.71
CA GLN A 71 -8.52 33.43 9.06
C GLN A 71 -8.33 32.31 10.10
N GLU A 72 -9.11 31.24 10.00
CA GLU A 72 -8.99 30.07 10.89
C GLU A 72 -7.63 29.39 10.72
N ILE A 73 -7.22 29.17 9.47
CA ILE A 73 -5.93 28.57 9.13
C ILE A 73 -4.76 29.46 9.59
N SER A 74 -4.84 30.76 9.31
CA SER A 74 -3.83 31.74 9.71
C SER A 74 -3.63 31.71 11.24
N LYS A 75 -4.72 31.70 12.00
CA LYS A 75 -4.70 31.62 13.46
C LYS A 75 -4.15 30.27 13.96
N MET A 76 -4.58 29.16 13.38
CA MET A 76 -4.16 27.80 13.76
C MET A 76 -2.64 27.63 13.60
N TYR A 77 -2.09 28.11 12.49
CA TYR A 77 -0.66 27.99 12.19
C TYR A 77 0.20 29.12 12.74
N GLY A 78 -0.38 30.02 13.54
CA GLY A 78 0.34 31.05 14.29
C GLY A 78 0.85 32.22 13.43
N TYR A 79 0.22 32.49 12.29
CA TYR A 79 0.50 33.69 11.50
C TYR A 79 -0.12 34.92 12.18
N THR A 80 0.61 36.04 12.20
CA THR A 80 0.15 37.29 12.82
C THR A 80 -0.95 38.00 12.03
N SER A 81 -1.12 37.66 10.74
CA SER A 81 -2.15 38.23 9.88
C SER A 81 -2.52 37.29 8.73
N ASN A 82 -3.76 37.42 8.24
CA ASN A 82 -4.25 36.71 7.05
C ASN A 82 -3.40 37.00 5.81
N SER A 83 -2.89 38.24 5.69
CA SER A 83 -1.99 38.65 4.62
C SER A 83 -0.63 37.94 4.72
N GLY A 84 -0.11 37.76 5.94
CA GLY A 84 1.12 36.99 6.19
C GLY A 84 0.99 35.53 5.72
N PHE A 85 -0.12 34.87 6.05
CA PHE A 85 -0.40 33.52 5.54
C PHE A 85 -0.54 33.50 4.02
N SER A 86 -1.31 34.44 3.44
CA SER A 86 -1.57 34.48 2.00
C SER A 86 -0.29 34.71 1.18
N ASN A 87 0.63 35.54 1.68
CA ASN A 87 1.93 35.77 1.05
C ASN A 87 2.83 34.53 1.14
N ALA A 88 2.83 33.83 2.28
CA ALA A 88 3.58 32.60 2.44
C ALA A 88 3.03 31.49 1.53
N PHE A 89 1.70 31.37 1.44
CA PHE A 89 1.02 30.45 0.53
C PHE A 89 1.32 30.78 -0.94
N HIS A 90 1.27 32.05 -1.34
CA HIS A 90 1.61 32.46 -2.70
C HIS A 90 3.05 32.15 -3.09
N ARG A 91 4.00 32.35 -2.16
CA ARG A 91 5.40 31.99 -2.39
C ARG A 91 5.58 30.48 -2.59
N GLU A 92 4.82 29.67 -1.85
CA GLU A 92 4.90 28.21 -1.91
C GLU A 92 4.20 27.65 -3.17
N PHE A 93 2.98 28.10 -3.46
CA PHE A 93 2.13 27.54 -4.52
C PHE A 93 2.07 28.37 -5.81
N GLY A 94 2.80 29.49 -5.88
CA GLY A 94 2.78 30.41 -7.03
C GLY A 94 1.48 31.20 -7.21
N MET A 95 0.47 31.01 -6.35
CA MET A 95 -0.83 31.67 -6.42
C MET A 95 -1.46 31.87 -5.04
N SER A 96 -2.36 32.85 -4.90
CA SER A 96 -3.05 33.10 -3.63
C SER A 96 -3.96 31.93 -3.22
N PRO A 97 -4.28 31.75 -1.92
CA PRO A 97 -5.20 30.71 -1.46
C PRO A 97 -6.56 30.71 -2.19
N ARG A 98 -7.11 31.90 -2.46
CA ARG A 98 -8.39 32.04 -3.19
C ARG A 98 -8.30 31.65 -4.66
N ALA A 99 -7.16 31.93 -5.30
CA ALA A 99 -6.93 31.53 -6.67
C ALA A 99 -6.75 30.01 -6.77
N PHE A 100 -6.04 29.43 -5.79
CA PHE A 100 -5.83 27.99 -5.66
C PHE A 100 -7.15 27.22 -5.50
N MET A 101 -8.07 27.67 -4.64
CA MET A 101 -9.39 27.04 -4.50
C MET A 101 -10.24 27.08 -5.77
N LYS A 102 -9.97 28.02 -6.69
CA LYS A 102 -10.74 28.16 -7.94
C LYS A 102 -10.16 27.35 -9.10
N SER A 103 -8.92 26.88 -9.01
CA SER A 103 -8.20 26.28 -10.12
C SER A 103 -8.35 24.75 -10.21
N ASN A 104 -9.09 24.10 -9.28
CA ASN A 104 -9.18 22.63 -9.15
C ASN A 104 -7.81 21.93 -9.19
N ILE A 105 -6.75 22.63 -8.74
CA ILE A 105 -5.40 22.07 -8.69
C ILE A 105 -5.32 21.18 -7.45
N SER A 106 -5.12 19.89 -7.66
CA SER A 106 -4.68 18.98 -6.60
C SER A 106 -3.21 19.24 -6.26
N VAL A 107 -2.88 19.22 -4.97
CA VAL A 107 -1.49 19.28 -4.50
C VAL A 107 -0.86 17.91 -4.71
N SER A 108 -0.55 17.61 -5.97
CA SER A 108 0.25 16.45 -6.33
C SER A 108 1.68 16.71 -5.90
N ALA A 109 2.20 15.84 -5.03
CA ALA A 109 3.38 15.95 -4.19
C ALA A 109 4.35 17.13 -4.40
N MET A 110 4.57 17.89 -3.34
CA MET A 110 5.50 19.02 -3.33
C MET A 110 6.90 18.63 -2.81
N LEU A 111 7.93 19.27 -3.36
CA LEU A 111 9.30 19.20 -2.85
C LEU A 111 9.43 19.94 -1.50
N LEU A 112 9.74 19.19 -0.45
CA LEU A 112 10.08 19.76 0.86
C LEU A 112 11.48 20.39 0.85
N GLN A 113 12.41 19.79 0.10
CA GLN A 113 13.75 20.31 -0.16
C GLN A 113 13.87 20.84 -1.59
N GLU A 114 14.20 22.13 -1.71
CA GLU A 114 14.43 22.80 -3.02
C GLU A 114 15.83 22.52 -3.57
N SER A 115 16.73 22.01 -2.73
CA SER A 115 18.09 21.64 -3.14
C SER A 115 18.65 20.53 -2.27
N ILE A 116 19.59 19.77 -2.82
CA ILE A 116 20.39 18.77 -2.10
C ILE A 116 21.85 19.13 -2.31
N ASP A 117 22.60 19.29 -1.20
CA ASP A 117 23.98 19.80 -1.22
C ASP A 117 24.15 21.13 -1.98
N GLY A 118 23.11 21.96 -2.01
CA GLY A 118 23.10 23.24 -2.73
C GLY A 118 22.77 23.14 -4.22
N TYR A 119 22.48 21.94 -4.74
CA TYR A 119 22.05 21.73 -6.12
C TYR A 119 20.53 21.67 -6.23
N PRO A 120 19.90 22.43 -7.13
CA PRO A 120 18.45 22.54 -7.22
C PRO A 120 17.80 21.21 -7.61
N VAL A 121 16.68 20.90 -6.95
CA VAL A 121 15.85 19.73 -7.25
C VAL A 121 14.52 20.19 -7.84
N THR A 122 14.05 19.50 -8.88
CA THR A 122 12.70 19.67 -9.43
C THR A 122 11.95 18.34 -9.44
N ILE A 123 10.62 18.42 -9.50
CA ILE A 123 9.73 17.25 -9.53
C ILE A 123 8.73 17.41 -10.67
N LYS A 124 8.47 16.32 -11.40
CA LYS A 124 7.50 16.29 -12.50
C LYS A 124 6.71 14.98 -12.49
N TYR A 125 5.42 15.08 -12.76
CA TYR A 125 4.57 13.93 -13.04
C TYR A 125 4.54 13.67 -14.54
N SER A 126 4.69 12.40 -14.93
CA SER A 126 4.61 12.02 -16.34
C SER A 126 4.08 10.61 -16.49
N VAL A 127 3.24 10.42 -17.50
CA VAL A 127 2.93 9.09 -18.04
C VAL A 127 4.06 8.74 -19.01
N LEU A 128 4.70 7.59 -18.82
CA LEU A 128 5.75 7.08 -19.69
C LEU A 128 5.23 5.89 -20.49
N SER A 129 5.65 5.78 -21.75
CA SER A 129 5.44 4.57 -22.56
C SER A 129 6.54 3.55 -22.28
N ASP A 130 6.31 2.30 -22.70
CA ASP A 130 7.33 1.24 -22.64
C ASP A 130 8.63 1.71 -23.31
N MET A 131 9.75 1.46 -22.62
CA MET A 131 11.08 1.81 -23.09
C MET A 131 11.94 0.57 -23.25
N THR A 132 12.84 0.59 -24.24
CA THR A 132 13.84 -0.45 -24.42
C THR A 132 15.23 0.10 -24.10
N ILE A 133 15.91 -0.55 -23.16
CA ILE A 133 17.28 -0.25 -22.76
C ILE A 133 18.21 -1.22 -23.47
N GLU A 134 19.17 -0.70 -24.23
CA GLU A 134 20.31 -1.47 -24.70
C GLU A 134 21.34 -1.55 -23.57
N ILE A 135 21.68 -2.77 -23.17
CA ILE A 135 22.55 -3.02 -22.03
C ILE A 135 24.00 -2.86 -22.48
N ASP A 136 24.72 -1.94 -21.85
CA ASP A 136 26.17 -1.89 -21.94
C ASP A 136 26.81 -2.81 -20.91
N THR A 137 26.23 -2.87 -19.70
CA THR A 137 26.77 -3.72 -18.65
C THR A 137 25.73 -4.11 -17.61
N MET A 138 25.95 -5.27 -16.99
CA MET A 138 25.08 -5.86 -15.99
C MET A 138 25.92 -6.51 -14.90
N TYR A 139 25.63 -6.18 -13.65
CA TYR A 139 26.42 -6.64 -12.49
C TYR A 139 25.54 -7.31 -11.46
N GLU A 140 25.91 -8.54 -11.12
CA GLU A 140 25.31 -9.23 -9.99
C GLU A 140 25.66 -8.55 -8.67
N TYR A 141 24.68 -8.48 -7.78
CA TYR A 141 24.77 -7.82 -6.49
C TYR A 141 24.48 -8.80 -5.37
N HIS A 142 25.42 -8.88 -4.42
CA HIS A 142 25.43 -9.88 -3.36
C HIS A 142 25.18 -9.30 -1.95
N ALA A 143 24.74 -8.05 -1.84
CA ALA A 143 24.42 -7.44 -0.54
C ALA A 143 22.90 -7.49 -0.23
N PRO A 144 22.50 -7.27 1.03
CA PRO A 144 21.09 -7.30 1.44
C PRO A 144 20.19 -6.36 0.62
N THR A 145 18.92 -6.69 0.44
CA THR A 145 17.98 -5.87 -0.34
C THR A 145 17.78 -4.45 0.21
N SER A 146 17.92 -4.27 1.53
CA SER A 146 17.81 -2.95 2.19
C SER A 146 18.83 -1.94 1.66
N THR A 147 19.96 -2.39 1.11
CA THR A 147 20.99 -1.49 0.57
C THR A 147 20.74 -1.09 -0.88
N LEU A 148 19.71 -1.62 -1.57
CA LEU A 148 19.43 -1.27 -2.97
C LEU A 148 19.04 0.20 -3.12
N ILE A 149 18.31 0.76 -2.13
CA ILE A 149 17.96 2.18 -2.07
C ILE A 149 19.23 3.03 -1.87
N ASP A 150 20.11 2.63 -0.94
CA ASP A 150 21.40 3.31 -0.71
C ASP A 150 22.33 3.27 -1.92
N ASN A 151 22.16 2.27 -2.79
CA ASN A 151 22.98 2.04 -3.97
C ASN A 151 22.25 2.41 -5.28
N MET A 152 21.17 3.18 -5.24
CA MET A 152 20.77 3.94 -6.43
C MET A 152 21.96 4.86 -6.79
N SER A 153 22.47 4.73 -8.02
CA SER A 153 23.79 5.18 -8.52
C SER A 153 24.99 4.22 -8.34
N TYR A 154 24.75 2.93 -8.10
CA TYR A 154 25.80 1.90 -7.93
C TYR A 154 26.86 1.93 -9.03
N ALA A 155 26.45 2.08 -10.29
CA ALA A 155 27.39 2.17 -11.40
C ALA A 155 28.35 3.35 -11.23
N LEU A 156 27.86 4.55 -10.94
CA LEU A 156 28.72 5.73 -10.80
C LEU A 156 29.68 5.67 -9.59
N MET A 157 29.47 4.76 -8.63
CA MET A 157 30.37 4.54 -7.48
C MET A 157 31.56 3.63 -7.76
N LYS A 158 31.54 2.81 -8.81
CA LYS A 158 32.63 1.88 -9.11
C LYS A 158 33.47 2.43 -10.25
N ASP A 159 34.79 2.51 -10.04
CA ASP A 159 35.74 3.06 -11.01
C ASP A 159 35.67 2.41 -12.40
N ARG A 160 35.19 1.16 -12.46
CA ARG A 160 35.01 0.39 -13.70
C ARG A 160 33.87 0.90 -14.60
N PHE A 161 32.99 1.78 -14.13
CA PHE A 161 31.87 2.39 -14.88
C PHE A 161 32.04 3.89 -15.14
N LEU A 162 33.17 4.48 -14.76
CA LEU A 162 33.44 5.92 -14.86
C LEU A 162 33.44 6.49 -16.28
N ARG A 163 33.40 5.66 -17.32
CA ARG A 163 33.61 6.07 -18.71
C ARG A 163 32.43 6.78 -19.38
N TRP A 164 31.29 6.96 -18.70
CA TRP A 164 30.12 7.56 -19.35
C TRP A 164 30.34 9.02 -19.81
N LYS A 165 31.30 9.76 -19.22
CA LYS A 165 31.70 11.10 -19.69
C LYS A 165 32.74 11.10 -20.81
N ASP A 166 33.40 9.97 -21.04
CA ASP A 166 34.44 9.80 -22.07
C ASP A 166 33.88 9.21 -23.37
N GLU A 167 32.65 8.70 -23.34
CA GLU A 167 31.92 8.18 -24.50
C GLU A 167 31.10 9.32 -25.14
N ASN A 168 30.94 9.33 -26.47
CA ASN A 168 30.09 10.29 -27.21
C ASN A 168 28.57 10.17 -26.87
N LEU A 169 28.22 9.62 -25.72
CA LEU A 169 26.86 9.38 -25.27
C LEU A 169 26.49 10.46 -24.24
N THR A 170 25.49 11.26 -24.59
CA THR A 170 24.95 12.31 -23.72
C THR A 170 23.97 11.78 -22.68
N GLU A 171 23.66 10.47 -22.71
CA GLU A 171 22.62 9.86 -21.90
C GLU A 171 22.98 8.43 -21.47
N LYS A 172 22.66 8.08 -20.20
CA LYS A 172 22.65 6.70 -19.68
C LYS A 172 21.45 6.44 -18.77
N VAL A 173 21.06 5.17 -18.66
CA VAL A 173 20.00 4.66 -17.78
C VAL A 173 20.55 3.54 -16.91
N GLY A 174 20.22 3.61 -15.61
CA GLY A 174 20.54 2.60 -14.62
C GLY A 174 19.29 2.10 -13.91
N PHE A 175 19.23 0.81 -13.59
CA PHE A 175 18.15 0.26 -12.77
C PHE A 175 18.52 -1.06 -12.11
N TRP A 176 17.85 -1.36 -11.01
CA TRP A 176 17.92 -2.67 -10.37
C TRP A 176 16.96 -3.64 -11.05
N TRP A 177 17.49 -4.77 -11.51
CA TRP A 177 16.75 -5.89 -12.06
C TRP A 177 16.90 -7.11 -11.16
N LYS A 178 15.93 -8.02 -11.23
CA LYS A 178 15.93 -9.27 -10.47
C LYS A 178 15.63 -10.41 -11.43
N ASP A 179 16.41 -11.50 -11.35
CA ASP A 179 16.13 -12.70 -12.14
C ASP A 179 15.08 -13.61 -11.48
N GLU A 180 14.73 -14.69 -12.17
CA GLU A 180 13.78 -15.71 -11.69
C GLU A 180 14.29 -16.47 -10.44
N SER A 181 15.60 -16.41 -10.17
CA SER A 181 16.26 -17.04 -9.02
C SER A 181 16.48 -16.07 -7.86
N ASN A 182 15.85 -14.90 -7.90
CA ASN A 182 15.96 -13.83 -6.92
C ASN A 182 17.32 -13.14 -6.79
N HIS A 183 18.23 -13.31 -7.74
CA HIS A 183 19.47 -12.56 -7.77
C HIS A 183 19.20 -11.13 -8.26
N TYR A 184 19.81 -10.16 -7.58
CA TYR A 184 19.72 -8.76 -7.96
C TYR A 184 20.88 -8.40 -8.88
N PHE A 185 20.54 -7.67 -9.93
CA PHE A 185 21.50 -7.14 -10.88
C PHE A 185 21.31 -5.64 -11.00
N TYR A 186 22.41 -4.91 -11.06
CA TYR A 186 22.37 -3.54 -11.53
C TYR A 186 22.61 -3.53 -13.04
N VAL A 187 21.63 -3.04 -13.80
CA VAL A 187 21.70 -2.88 -15.26
C VAL A 187 22.07 -1.44 -15.58
N TRP A 188 23.02 -1.26 -16.51
CA TRP A 188 23.50 0.03 -16.98
C TRP A 188 23.57 0.05 -18.50
N GLY A 189 23.04 1.09 -19.13
CA GLY A 189 22.95 1.18 -20.59
C GLY A 189 22.38 2.50 -21.09
N HIS A 190 21.79 2.50 -22.28
CA HIS A 190 21.16 3.66 -22.91
C HIS A 190 19.80 3.31 -23.53
N LEU A 191 18.95 4.32 -23.69
CA LEU A 191 17.69 4.17 -24.44
C LEU A 191 18.01 3.79 -25.89
N ASN A 192 17.40 2.73 -26.39
CA ASN A 192 17.50 2.34 -27.79
C ASN A 192 16.16 2.51 -28.51
N LEU A 193 16.11 3.50 -29.42
CA LEU A 193 14.97 3.78 -30.28
C LEU A 193 14.95 2.94 -31.58
N ASN A 194 16.09 2.36 -31.96
CA ASN A 194 16.29 1.58 -33.19
C ASN A 194 16.73 0.15 -32.86
N LYS A 195 15.78 -0.80 -32.79
CA LYS A 195 15.93 -2.23 -32.41
C LYS A 195 16.87 -3.09 -33.31
N LYS A 196 17.93 -2.54 -33.91
CA LYS A 196 18.83 -3.18 -34.88
C LYS A 196 20.28 -3.33 -34.38
N SER A 197 20.49 -3.64 -33.11
CA SER A 197 21.82 -3.96 -32.56
C SER A 197 21.87 -5.43 -32.11
N ASN A 198 23.05 -6.06 -32.20
CA ASN A 198 23.29 -7.44 -31.73
C ASN A 198 23.51 -7.52 -30.21
N LYS A 199 23.29 -6.43 -29.45
CA LYS A 199 23.47 -6.38 -28.00
C LYS A 199 22.23 -6.89 -27.24
N CYS A 200 22.39 -7.10 -25.94
CA CYS A 200 21.30 -7.48 -25.04
C CYS A 200 20.39 -6.29 -24.71
N TYR A 201 19.10 -6.57 -24.51
CA TYR A 201 18.11 -5.54 -24.20
C TYR A 201 17.28 -5.90 -22.97
N LYS A 202 16.77 -4.86 -22.30
CA LYS A 202 15.72 -4.98 -21.29
C LYS A 202 14.63 -3.96 -21.55
N ASN A 203 13.38 -4.36 -21.29
CA ASN A 203 12.24 -3.47 -21.38
C ASN A 203 11.91 -2.93 -19.99
N LEU A 204 11.68 -1.62 -19.92
CA LEU A 204 11.05 -0.97 -18.79
C LEU A 204 9.59 -0.71 -19.18
N SER A 205 8.68 -1.18 -18.35
CA SER A 205 7.25 -0.98 -18.56
C SER A 205 6.88 0.49 -18.34
N GLY A 206 6.03 1.00 -19.24
CA GLY A 206 5.40 2.28 -19.11
C GLY A 206 4.43 2.33 -17.93
N GLY A 207 3.99 3.53 -17.59
CA GLY A 207 3.13 3.76 -16.44
C GLY A 207 3.18 5.21 -15.96
N ASP A 208 2.61 5.45 -14.80
CA ASP A 208 2.66 6.76 -14.15
C ASP A 208 3.92 6.88 -13.31
N TYR A 209 4.66 7.98 -13.50
CA TYR A 209 5.91 8.21 -12.80
C TYR A 209 5.96 9.60 -12.17
N VAL A 210 6.57 9.64 -10.99
CA VAL A 210 7.14 10.85 -10.42
C VAL A 210 8.62 10.89 -10.77
N ILE A 211 9.04 11.98 -11.39
CA ILE A 211 10.40 12.19 -11.87
C ILE A 211 11.01 13.29 -11.01
N PHE A 212 12.06 12.94 -10.28
CA PHE A 212 12.92 13.90 -9.59
C PHE A 212 14.10 14.20 -10.48
N ASP A 213 14.43 15.48 -10.62
CA ASP A 213 15.60 15.95 -11.37
C ASP A 213 16.50 16.75 -10.42
N ILE A 214 17.79 16.42 -10.39
CA ILE A 214 18.80 17.24 -9.76
C ILE A 214 19.82 17.73 -10.78
N LYS A 215 19.97 19.05 -10.86
CA LYS A 215 20.83 19.75 -11.82
C LYS A 215 22.16 20.15 -11.18
N TYR A 216 23.27 19.85 -11.87
CA TYR A 216 24.64 20.13 -11.41
C TYR A 216 25.56 20.60 -12.55
N PRO A 217 26.72 21.22 -12.25
CA PRO A 217 27.73 21.59 -13.24
C PRO A 217 28.25 20.39 -14.03
N ALA A 218 28.42 20.55 -15.35
CA ALA A 218 28.87 19.48 -16.24
C ALA A 218 30.25 18.89 -15.86
N ASP A 219 31.12 19.69 -15.25
CA ASP A 219 32.46 19.30 -14.82
C ASP A 219 32.50 18.50 -13.50
N MET A 220 31.35 18.30 -12.84
CA MET A 220 31.29 17.55 -11.59
C MET A 220 31.77 16.10 -11.76
N SER A 221 32.74 15.65 -10.96
CA SER A 221 33.23 14.25 -11.01
C SER A 221 32.09 13.24 -10.79
N ASN A 222 32.16 12.08 -11.47
CA ASN A 222 31.16 11.01 -11.32
C ASN A 222 30.93 10.57 -9.86
N TYR A 223 31.98 10.53 -9.03
CA TYR A 223 31.86 10.24 -7.61
C TYR A 223 30.98 11.24 -6.84
N ARG A 224 31.02 12.52 -7.22
CA ARG A 224 30.16 13.54 -6.63
C ARG A 224 28.74 13.44 -7.17
N VAL A 225 28.57 13.14 -8.46
CA VAL A 225 27.26 12.88 -9.07
C VAL A 225 26.58 11.68 -8.40
N SER A 226 27.30 10.59 -8.16
CA SER A 226 26.76 9.40 -7.47
C SER A 226 26.30 9.74 -6.04
N LYS A 227 27.15 10.43 -5.26
CA LYS A 227 26.76 10.91 -3.93
C LYS A 227 25.52 11.78 -3.95
N LEU A 228 25.41 12.65 -4.95
CA LEU A 228 24.28 13.55 -5.11
C LEU A 228 23.00 12.77 -5.42
N SER A 229 23.06 11.81 -6.35
CA SER A 229 21.97 10.89 -6.69
C SER A 229 21.54 10.01 -5.51
N SER A 230 22.49 9.46 -4.74
CA SER A 230 22.18 8.70 -3.52
C SER A 230 21.49 9.57 -2.45
N LYS A 231 21.92 10.84 -2.29
CA LYS A 231 21.25 11.77 -1.37
C LYS A 231 19.84 12.13 -1.83
N LEU A 232 19.65 12.34 -3.13
CA LEU A 232 18.31 12.51 -3.73
C LEU A 232 17.43 11.29 -3.46
N THR A 233 17.96 10.09 -3.67
CA THR A 233 17.26 8.84 -3.38
C THR A 233 16.82 8.76 -1.92
N ARG A 234 17.73 9.01 -0.98
CA ARG A 234 17.39 9.01 0.45
C ARG A 234 16.31 10.03 0.80
N TYR A 235 16.43 11.25 0.27
CA TYR A 235 15.38 12.25 0.44
C TYR A 235 14.02 11.76 -0.10
N ILE A 236 14.00 11.13 -1.28
CA ILE A 236 12.77 10.59 -1.87
C ILE A 236 12.13 9.55 -0.95
N PHE A 237 12.89 8.55 -0.50
CA PHE A 237 12.34 7.40 0.23
C PHE A 237 12.13 7.64 1.73
N GLU A 238 13.02 8.38 2.38
CA GLU A 238 12.97 8.62 3.83
C GLU A 238 12.04 9.79 4.18
N GLU A 239 11.85 10.75 3.28
CA GLU A 239 11.22 12.03 3.62
C GLU A 239 10.06 12.41 2.70
N TRP A 240 10.31 12.54 1.39
CA TRP A 240 9.25 12.92 0.45
C TRP A 240 8.13 11.89 0.43
N LYS A 241 8.44 10.60 0.32
CA LYS A 241 7.44 9.52 0.34
C LYS A 241 6.59 9.57 1.61
N PHE A 242 7.22 9.83 2.75
CA PHE A 242 6.57 9.84 4.06
C PHE A 242 5.47 10.90 4.19
N PHE A 243 5.63 12.06 3.54
CA PHE A 243 4.62 13.13 3.56
C PHE A 243 3.67 13.10 2.39
N ASN A 244 4.01 12.41 1.30
CA ASN A 244 3.23 12.41 0.08
C ASN A 244 2.27 11.24 -0.08
N ASP A 245 2.24 10.32 0.90
CA ASP A 245 1.35 9.16 0.98
C ASP A 245 1.21 8.42 -0.39
N THR A 246 2.28 8.50 -1.19
CA THR A 246 2.30 8.05 -2.58
C THR A 246 2.47 6.55 -2.61
N VAL A 247 1.55 5.86 -3.29
CA VAL A 247 1.65 4.43 -3.51
C VAL A 247 2.64 4.19 -4.64
N ILE A 248 3.81 3.66 -4.28
CA ILE A 248 4.81 3.23 -5.26
C ILE A 248 4.28 1.96 -5.90
N ASP A 249 4.14 1.97 -7.22
CA ASP A 249 3.75 0.79 -7.98
C ASP A 249 4.92 -0.20 -8.00
N ALA A 250 4.82 -1.22 -7.17
CA ALA A 250 5.85 -2.26 -7.02
C ALA A 250 5.94 -3.19 -8.25
N SER A 251 4.99 -3.12 -9.19
CA SER A 251 5.03 -3.89 -10.43
C SER A 251 5.93 -3.25 -11.49
N ASN A 252 6.17 -1.94 -11.38
CA ASN A 252 7.05 -1.17 -12.25
C ASN A 252 8.43 -0.92 -11.61
N GLN A 253 9.43 -0.64 -12.46
CA GLN A 253 10.81 -0.47 -11.99
C GLN A 253 11.11 0.98 -11.62
N ILE A 254 11.76 1.17 -10.48
CA ILE A 254 12.49 2.41 -10.20
C ILE A 254 13.76 2.42 -11.04
N PHE A 255 13.99 3.51 -11.74
CA PHE A 255 15.20 3.67 -12.57
C PHE A 255 15.76 5.08 -12.47
N GLU A 256 17.02 5.21 -12.85
CA GLU A 256 17.76 6.45 -12.88
C GLU A 256 18.22 6.75 -14.30
N ARG A 257 18.22 8.03 -14.66
CA ARG A 257 18.69 8.51 -15.96
C ARG A 257 19.67 9.63 -15.73
N TYR A 258 20.73 9.66 -16.52
CA TYR A 258 21.77 10.66 -16.43
C TYR A 258 21.90 11.32 -17.79
N GLU A 259 21.80 12.64 -17.83
CA GLU A 259 22.00 13.43 -19.03
C GLU A 259 23.14 14.42 -18.81
N LEU A 260 23.98 14.62 -19.83
CA LEU A 260 25.07 15.57 -19.81
C LEU A 260 24.96 16.51 -21.01
N TYR A 261 24.86 17.80 -20.72
CA TYR A 261 24.88 18.91 -21.67
C TYR A 261 26.20 19.69 -21.54
N GLU A 262 26.41 20.67 -22.43
CA GLU A 262 27.67 21.44 -22.48
C GLU A 262 28.00 22.16 -21.16
N SER A 263 27.00 22.73 -20.49
CA SER A 263 27.18 23.52 -19.27
C SER A 263 26.69 22.84 -17.98
N GLU A 264 25.86 21.81 -18.10
CA GLU A 264 25.19 21.18 -16.97
C GLU A 264 24.94 19.69 -17.18
N GLY A 265 24.82 18.97 -16.08
CA GLY A 265 24.35 17.59 -16.05
C GLY A 265 23.11 17.46 -15.17
N HIS A 266 22.31 16.44 -15.48
CA HIS A 266 21.08 16.11 -14.81
C HIS A 266 21.11 14.66 -14.35
N SER A 267 20.66 14.41 -13.13
CA SER A 267 20.36 13.07 -12.62
C SER A 267 18.89 12.98 -12.30
N TYR A 268 18.21 12.10 -13.01
CA TYR A 268 16.80 11.85 -12.85
C TYR A 268 16.57 10.57 -12.07
N ILE A 269 15.61 10.59 -11.14
CA ILE A 269 15.11 9.39 -10.47
C ILE A 269 13.62 9.26 -10.79
N TYR A 270 13.27 8.13 -11.38
CA TYR A 270 11.92 7.78 -11.79
C TYR A 270 11.32 6.83 -10.77
N ILE A 271 10.28 7.29 -10.09
CA ILE A 271 9.51 6.51 -9.12
C ILE A 271 8.17 6.15 -9.76
N PRO A 272 7.90 4.85 -10.00
CA PRO A 272 6.61 4.43 -10.50
C PRO A 272 5.57 4.63 -9.42
N ILE A 273 4.42 5.18 -9.80
CA ILE A 273 3.30 5.42 -8.90
C ILE A 273 2.07 4.72 -9.45
N SER A 274 1.24 4.15 -8.58
CA SER A 274 -0.09 3.75 -9.01
C SER A 274 -0.94 5.02 -9.08
N THR A 275 -1.66 5.25 -10.18
CA THR A 275 -2.58 6.36 -10.36
C THR A 275 -3.61 6.41 -9.23
N VAL A 276 -3.29 7.15 -8.19
CA VAL A 276 -4.22 7.66 -7.18
C VAL A 276 -3.84 9.12 -6.96
N ILE A 277 -4.20 9.93 -7.96
CA ILE A 277 -4.41 11.37 -7.86
C ILE A 277 -5.88 11.47 -8.28
N ASP A 278 -6.87 11.41 -7.39
CA ASP A 278 -7.23 12.42 -6.41
C ASP A 278 -8.21 11.88 -5.35
N GLU A 279 -8.50 12.73 -4.35
CA GLU A 279 -9.37 12.52 -3.18
C GLU A 279 -8.67 12.03 -1.89
N TYR A 280 -7.61 12.75 -1.50
CA TYR A 280 -7.33 12.98 -0.09
C TYR A 280 -8.17 14.17 0.42
N GLU A 281 -9.49 14.01 0.49
CA GLU A 281 -10.25 14.66 1.57
C GLU A 281 -9.79 13.98 2.86
N HIS A 282 -9.34 14.74 3.86
CA HIS A 282 -9.62 14.34 5.24
C HIS A 282 -10.09 15.56 5.99
N SER A 283 -11.35 15.89 5.75
CA SER A 283 -12.17 16.31 6.85
C SER A 283 -12.20 15.10 7.79
N ASP A 284 -12.17 15.39 9.08
CA ASP A 284 -12.33 14.37 10.11
C ASP A 284 -13.44 13.40 9.69
N SER A 285 -13.08 12.11 9.61
CA SER A 285 -13.85 11.00 9.01
C SER A 285 -13.96 11.01 7.47
N LYS A 286 -13.06 10.31 6.77
CA LYS A 286 -13.37 9.64 5.49
C LYS A 286 -12.28 8.63 5.06
N GLN A 287 -12.52 7.38 5.44
CA GLN A 287 -12.51 6.19 4.60
C GLN A 287 -11.59 6.18 3.36
N THR A 288 -10.39 5.58 3.51
CA THR A 288 -9.44 5.31 2.42
C THR A 288 -9.39 3.81 2.09
N GLY A 289 -9.17 3.46 0.82
CA GLY A 289 -9.10 2.06 0.38
C GLY A 289 -10.48 1.40 0.33
N VAL A 290 -10.59 0.16 0.81
CA VAL A 290 -11.83 -0.65 0.83
C VAL A 290 -13.06 0.12 1.37
N ASP A 291 -12.83 1.10 2.25
CA ASP A 291 -13.89 1.93 2.81
C ASP A 291 -14.54 2.90 1.80
N SER A 292 -13.79 3.37 0.79
CA SER A 292 -14.33 4.24 -0.26
C SER A 292 -15.40 3.51 -1.08
N TRP A 293 -15.34 2.17 -1.14
CA TRP A 293 -16.36 1.35 -1.77
C TRP A 293 -17.68 1.46 -1.04
N LEU A 294 -17.68 1.40 0.30
CA LEU A 294 -18.91 1.49 1.07
C LEU A 294 -19.52 2.89 0.99
N TYR A 295 -18.68 3.91 1.09
CA TYR A 295 -19.10 5.30 0.95
C TYR A 295 -19.73 5.55 -0.42
N TYR A 296 -19.06 5.14 -1.49
CA TYR A 296 -19.59 5.28 -2.85
C TYR A 296 -20.90 4.49 -3.03
N ILE A 297 -20.93 3.22 -2.58
CA ILE A 297 -22.16 2.42 -2.61
C ILE A 297 -23.29 3.15 -1.88
N ASP A 298 -23.00 3.81 -0.75
CA ASP A 298 -23.99 4.57 -0.01
C ASP A 298 -24.47 5.84 -0.72
N GLN A 299 -23.58 6.59 -1.37
CA GLN A 299 -23.93 7.78 -2.14
C GLN A 299 -24.73 7.44 -3.40
N HIS A 300 -24.38 6.33 -4.05
CA HIS A 300 -24.96 5.87 -5.31
C HIS A 300 -25.95 4.71 -5.12
N ILE A 301 -26.48 4.51 -3.90
CA ILE A 301 -27.31 3.33 -3.56
C ILE A 301 -28.61 3.24 -4.37
N LEU A 302 -29.07 4.41 -4.87
CA LEU A 302 -30.27 4.59 -5.68
C LEU A 302 -29.98 4.49 -7.18
N GLU A 303 -28.74 4.27 -7.58
CA GLU A 303 -28.34 4.06 -8.98
C GLU A 303 -28.27 2.56 -9.30
N ASP A 304 -28.17 2.22 -10.59
CA ASP A 304 -27.96 0.85 -11.04
C ASP A 304 -26.49 0.43 -10.84
N LEU A 305 -26.17 0.10 -9.59
CA LEU A 305 -24.84 -0.39 -9.21
C LEU A 305 -24.65 -1.84 -9.66
N THR A 306 -23.61 -2.07 -10.46
CA THR A 306 -23.18 -3.40 -10.90
C THR A 306 -21.73 -3.63 -10.48
N VAL A 307 -21.31 -4.89 -10.44
CA VAL A 307 -19.89 -5.25 -10.25
C VAL A 307 -19.00 -4.51 -11.25
N LYS A 308 -19.47 -4.41 -12.51
CA LYS A 308 -18.73 -3.76 -13.58
C LYS A 308 -18.56 -2.27 -13.31
N SER A 309 -19.65 -1.56 -13.01
CA SER A 309 -19.58 -0.11 -12.77
C SER A 309 -18.72 0.22 -11.54
N LEU A 310 -18.77 -0.61 -10.49
CA LEU A 310 -17.91 -0.45 -9.33
C LEU A 310 -16.44 -0.77 -9.63
N ALA A 311 -16.16 -1.82 -10.40
CA ALA A 311 -14.79 -2.15 -10.80
C ALA A 311 -14.16 -1.03 -11.63
N GLU A 312 -14.90 -0.47 -12.60
CA GLU A 312 -14.47 0.67 -13.41
C GLU A 312 -14.23 1.92 -12.55
N GLN A 313 -15.16 2.23 -11.64
CA GLN A 313 -15.06 3.39 -10.73
C GLN A 313 -13.81 3.35 -9.86
N PHE A 314 -13.41 2.17 -9.41
CA PHE A 314 -12.27 1.99 -8.51
C PHE A 314 -11.01 1.47 -9.21
N HIS A 315 -10.99 1.51 -10.55
CA HIS A 315 -9.85 1.09 -11.38
C HIS A 315 -9.38 -0.35 -11.12
N TYR A 316 -10.32 -1.24 -10.79
CA TYR A 316 -10.09 -2.68 -10.71
C TYR A 316 -10.63 -3.39 -11.95
N SER A 317 -10.11 -4.59 -12.24
CA SER A 317 -10.77 -5.44 -13.24
C SER A 317 -12.09 -6.00 -12.70
N GLU A 318 -13.07 -6.22 -13.58
CA GLU A 318 -14.37 -6.83 -13.24
C GLU A 318 -14.24 -8.21 -12.55
N LYS A 319 -13.10 -8.88 -12.73
CA LYS A 319 -12.78 -10.15 -12.05
C LYS A 319 -12.12 -9.96 -10.69
N HIS A 320 -11.34 -8.90 -10.49
CA HIS A 320 -10.55 -8.69 -9.27
C HIS A 320 -11.35 -7.98 -8.19
N PHE A 321 -12.16 -6.99 -8.54
CA PHE A 321 -12.95 -6.20 -7.59
C PHE A 321 -13.84 -7.06 -6.67
N PRO A 322 -14.66 -8.02 -7.18
CA PRO A 322 -15.49 -8.85 -6.30
C PRO A 322 -14.68 -9.74 -5.36
N ASN A 323 -13.50 -10.19 -5.79
CA ASN A 323 -12.66 -11.08 -5.00
C ASN A 323 -12.10 -10.34 -3.79
N ILE A 324 -11.59 -9.12 -3.99
CA ILE A 324 -11.09 -8.29 -2.90
C ILE A 324 -12.26 -7.87 -1.99
N PHE A 325 -13.40 -7.49 -2.57
CA PHE A 325 -14.61 -7.16 -1.80
C PHE A 325 -15.05 -8.30 -0.89
N HIS A 326 -15.12 -9.52 -1.42
CA HIS A 326 -15.47 -10.70 -0.63
C HIS A 326 -14.44 -10.99 0.46
N MET A 327 -13.13 -10.82 0.18
CA MET A 327 -12.08 -11.01 1.18
C MET A 327 -12.27 -10.09 2.40
N TYR A 328 -12.58 -8.81 2.18
CA TYR A 328 -12.76 -7.84 3.26
C TYR A 328 -14.11 -7.96 3.96
N TYR A 329 -15.20 -8.07 3.19
CA TYR A 329 -16.57 -7.99 3.72
C TYR A 329 -17.24 -9.35 3.96
N GLN A 330 -16.62 -10.45 3.52
CA GLN A 330 -17.14 -11.82 3.65
C GLN A 330 -18.54 -11.99 3.03
N MET A 331 -18.81 -11.21 1.99
CA MET A 331 -20.05 -11.26 1.23
C MET A 331 -19.78 -10.82 -0.21
N ASN A 332 -20.61 -11.26 -1.14
CA ASN A 332 -20.48 -10.79 -2.51
C ASN A 332 -20.95 -9.31 -2.61
N VAL A 333 -20.45 -8.60 -3.62
CA VAL A 333 -20.73 -7.16 -3.81
C VAL A 333 -22.24 -6.88 -3.89
N MET A 334 -22.98 -7.71 -4.63
CA MET A 334 -24.41 -7.51 -4.86
C MET A 334 -25.26 -7.84 -3.62
N ASP A 335 -24.86 -8.81 -2.82
CA ASP A 335 -25.46 -9.14 -1.54
C ASP A 335 -25.29 -7.98 -0.57
N TYR A 336 -24.09 -7.37 -0.53
CA TYR A 336 -23.84 -6.19 0.29
C TYR A 336 -24.76 -5.04 -0.10
N ILE A 337 -24.83 -4.71 -1.39
CA ILE A 337 -25.67 -3.64 -1.93
C ILE A 337 -27.15 -3.92 -1.62
N THR A 338 -27.60 -5.16 -1.84
CA THR A 338 -28.97 -5.59 -1.56
C THR A 338 -29.30 -5.41 -0.09
N LYS A 339 -28.45 -5.90 0.83
CA LYS A 339 -28.63 -5.73 2.28
C LYS A 339 -28.63 -4.25 2.67
N ARG A 340 -27.77 -3.44 2.07
CA ARG A 340 -27.71 -1.99 2.34
C ARG A 340 -28.97 -1.26 1.86
N ARG A 341 -29.50 -1.63 0.70
CA ARG A 341 -30.80 -1.14 0.20
C ARG A 341 -31.95 -1.52 1.13
N LEU A 342 -32.01 -2.78 1.59
CA LEU A 342 -33.04 -3.23 2.53
C LEU A 342 -32.97 -2.47 3.86
N TYR A 343 -31.77 -2.17 4.34
CA TYR A 343 -31.55 -1.34 5.53
C TYR A 343 -32.11 0.07 5.35
N LYS A 344 -31.76 0.77 4.26
CA LYS A 344 -32.25 2.13 3.99
C LYS A 344 -33.76 2.17 3.74
N LEU A 345 -34.29 1.15 3.07
CA LEU A 345 -35.73 0.94 2.92
C LEU A 345 -36.43 0.82 4.28
N LEU A 346 -35.90 0.02 5.20
CA LEU A 346 -36.44 -0.14 6.55
C LEU A 346 -36.42 1.18 7.35
N GLU A 347 -35.34 1.96 7.26
CA GLU A 347 -35.25 3.29 7.90
C GLU A 347 -36.34 4.24 7.38
N GLU A 348 -36.57 4.29 6.07
CA GLU A 348 -37.60 5.15 5.49
C GLU A 348 -39.02 4.64 5.76
N LEU A 349 -39.26 3.31 5.73
CA LEU A 349 -40.55 2.72 6.08
C LEU A 349 -40.98 3.09 7.50
N LYS A 350 -40.04 3.13 8.45
CA LYS A 350 -40.33 3.52 9.83
C LYS A 350 -40.66 4.99 10.02
N GLN A 351 -40.31 5.85 9.07
CA GLN A 351 -40.68 7.26 9.10
C GLN A 351 -42.14 7.48 8.70
N ASP A 352 -42.79 6.48 8.08
CA ASP A 352 -44.20 6.46 7.65
C ASP A 352 -44.59 7.64 6.74
N ARG A 353 -43.64 8.10 5.90
CA ARG A 353 -43.79 9.27 5.01
C ARG A 353 -44.08 8.91 3.55
N ILE A 354 -43.67 7.72 3.12
CA ILE A 354 -43.73 7.29 1.71
C ILE A 354 -44.35 5.89 1.67
N PRO A 355 -45.34 5.62 0.78
CA PRO A 355 -45.91 4.29 0.59
C PRO A 355 -44.87 3.22 0.25
N MET A 356 -45.07 1.99 0.73
CA MET A 356 -44.14 0.87 0.57
C MET A 356 -43.80 0.59 -0.89
N GLU A 357 -44.78 0.65 -1.79
CA GLU A 357 -44.62 0.37 -3.21
C GLU A 357 -43.64 1.35 -3.86
N LYS A 358 -43.71 2.63 -3.51
CA LYS A 358 -42.80 3.68 -4.01
C LYS A 358 -41.39 3.51 -3.46
N LEU A 359 -41.25 3.01 -2.24
CA LEU A 359 -39.94 2.74 -1.63
C LEU A 359 -39.28 1.51 -2.25
N LEU A 360 -40.05 0.46 -2.54
CA LEU A 360 -39.56 -0.72 -3.25
C LEU A 360 -39.03 -0.34 -4.64
N GLU A 361 -39.78 0.48 -5.40
CA GLU A 361 -39.32 1.04 -6.68
C GLU A 361 -38.06 1.90 -6.52
N LYS A 362 -38.05 2.82 -5.54
CA LYS A 362 -36.89 3.71 -5.25
C LYS A 362 -35.59 2.94 -5.00
N TYR A 363 -35.67 1.77 -4.36
CA TYR A 363 -34.52 0.94 -4.02
C TYR A 363 -34.29 -0.23 -5.00
N HIS A 364 -34.88 -0.18 -6.20
CA HIS A 364 -34.69 -1.16 -7.29
C HIS A 364 -35.16 -2.57 -6.95
N PHE A 365 -36.19 -2.70 -6.12
CA PHE A 365 -36.82 -3.97 -5.79
C PHE A 365 -37.96 -4.30 -6.76
N MET A 366 -37.61 -4.78 -7.96
CA MET A 366 -38.56 -5.06 -9.04
C MET A 366 -39.38 -6.35 -8.85
N ASP A 367 -38.83 -7.37 -8.15
CA ASP A 367 -39.53 -8.61 -7.79
C ASP A 367 -39.77 -8.67 -6.28
N ILE A 368 -40.98 -8.33 -5.86
CA ILE A 368 -41.38 -8.30 -4.45
C ILE A 368 -41.14 -9.64 -3.75
N TYR A 369 -41.37 -10.77 -4.44
CA TYR A 369 -41.24 -12.09 -3.82
C TYR A 369 -39.78 -12.45 -3.54
N GLU A 370 -38.87 -12.11 -4.46
CA GLU A 370 -37.43 -12.34 -4.29
C GLU A 370 -36.89 -11.53 -3.10
N TYR A 371 -37.27 -10.26 -2.99
CA TYR A 371 -36.75 -9.39 -1.93
C TYR A 371 -37.42 -9.60 -0.58
N GLU A 372 -38.69 -10.02 -0.50
CA GLU A 372 -39.30 -10.42 0.78
C GLU A 372 -38.58 -11.62 1.40
N LYS A 373 -38.13 -12.57 0.58
CA LYS A 373 -37.34 -13.71 1.04
C LYS A 373 -35.97 -13.26 1.58
N VAL A 374 -35.28 -12.36 0.88
CA VAL A 374 -33.99 -11.82 1.34
C VAL A 374 -34.18 -10.97 2.60
N PHE A 375 -35.26 -10.19 2.68
CA PHE A 375 -35.63 -9.42 3.86
C PHE A 375 -35.86 -10.32 5.08
N GLU A 376 -36.62 -11.40 4.93
CA GLU A 376 -36.87 -12.37 6.01
C GLU A 376 -35.57 -13.08 6.44
N GLN A 377 -34.66 -13.37 5.51
CA GLN A 377 -33.34 -13.92 5.84
C GLN A 377 -32.45 -12.94 6.62
N VAL A 378 -32.48 -11.65 6.26
CA VAL A 378 -31.65 -10.62 6.90
C VAL A 378 -32.20 -10.25 8.27
N PHE A 379 -33.50 -9.99 8.36
CA PHE A 379 -34.13 -9.44 9.56
C PHE A 379 -34.81 -10.47 10.45
N GLY A 380 -35.01 -11.71 9.99
CA GLY A 380 -35.75 -12.73 10.73
C GLY A 380 -37.26 -12.45 10.83
N HIS A 381 -37.76 -11.45 10.11
CA HIS A 381 -39.15 -11.00 10.12
C HIS A 381 -39.64 -10.78 8.70
N LYS A 382 -40.94 -10.96 8.46
CA LYS A 382 -41.55 -10.64 7.17
C LYS A 382 -41.60 -9.13 6.98
N LEU A 383 -41.51 -8.68 5.73
CA LEU A 383 -41.53 -7.26 5.39
C LEU A 383 -42.76 -6.53 5.96
N LYS A 384 -43.94 -7.14 5.90
CA LYS A 384 -45.17 -6.59 6.51
C LYS A 384 -45.08 -6.30 8.02
N ASP A 385 -44.18 -6.98 8.73
CA ASP A 385 -43.99 -6.88 10.18
C ASP A 385 -42.83 -5.93 10.54
N TYR A 386 -42.37 -5.09 9.60
CA TYR A 386 -41.20 -4.23 9.73
C TYR A 386 -41.20 -3.30 10.95
N LYS A 387 -42.38 -2.96 11.46
CA LYS A 387 -42.56 -2.09 12.64
C LYS A 387 -41.95 -2.68 13.91
N ASN A 388 -41.79 -4.00 13.97
CA ASN A 388 -41.27 -4.72 15.14
C ASN A 388 -39.74 -4.93 15.10
N ILE A 389 -39.08 -4.56 14.01
CA ILE A 389 -37.64 -4.83 13.82
C ILE A 389 -36.81 -3.78 14.57
N THR A 390 -35.72 -4.17 15.24
CA THR A 390 -34.73 -3.25 15.82
C THR A 390 -33.47 -3.24 14.94
N ILE A 391 -33.01 -2.05 14.56
CA ILE A 391 -32.00 -1.87 13.47
C ILE A 391 -30.55 -2.12 13.95
N LYS A 392 -30.28 -2.00 15.26
CA LYS A 392 -28.92 -1.91 15.81
C LYS A 392 -28.04 -3.16 15.60
N ASP A 393 -28.61 -4.35 15.43
CA ASP A 393 -27.84 -5.60 15.48
C ASP A 393 -27.51 -6.22 14.11
N GLN A 394 -27.84 -5.54 13.00
CA GLN A 394 -27.78 -6.13 11.65
C GLN A 394 -27.22 -5.20 10.56
N LEU A 395 -26.46 -4.18 10.96
CA LEU A 395 -25.78 -3.28 10.04
C LEU A 395 -24.70 -4.03 9.22
N PRO A 396 -24.52 -3.71 7.93
CA PRO A 396 -23.34 -4.14 7.20
C PRO A 396 -22.06 -3.71 7.93
N VAL A 397 -21.05 -4.58 7.92
CA VAL A 397 -19.84 -4.43 8.73
C VAL A 397 -19.08 -3.14 8.40
N SER A 398 -18.98 -2.24 9.37
CA SER A 398 -18.00 -1.16 9.37
C SER A 398 -16.65 -1.71 9.82
N LEU A 399 -15.65 -1.73 8.93
CA LEU A 399 -14.34 -2.30 9.25
C LEU A 399 -13.60 -1.49 10.34
N SER A 400 -13.85 -0.18 10.42
CA SER A 400 -13.27 0.70 11.45
C SER A 400 -13.83 0.41 12.84
N GLU A 401 -15.14 0.24 12.96
CA GLU A 401 -15.79 -0.17 14.23
C GLU A 401 -15.36 -1.59 14.61
N TYR A 402 -15.39 -2.51 13.64
CA TYR A 402 -14.97 -3.89 13.84
C TYR A 402 -13.52 -3.97 14.35
N TYR A 403 -12.62 -3.17 13.78
CA TYR A 403 -11.25 -3.08 14.25
C TYR A 403 -11.15 -2.49 15.66
N ALA A 404 -11.85 -1.40 15.94
CA ALA A 404 -11.84 -0.75 17.26
C ALA A 404 -12.24 -1.71 18.39
N GLU A 405 -13.23 -2.57 18.13
CA GLU A 405 -13.71 -3.58 19.07
C GLU A 405 -12.74 -4.76 19.26
N ASN A 406 -12.03 -5.15 18.20
CA ASN A 406 -11.27 -6.41 18.20
C ASN A 406 -9.75 -6.23 18.30
N LYS A 407 -9.20 -5.01 18.13
CA LYS A 407 -7.74 -4.81 18.07
C LYS A 407 -6.98 -5.25 19.32
N TYR A 408 -7.60 -5.14 20.50
CA TYR A 408 -7.01 -5.53 21.78
C TYR A 408 -6.85 -7.05 21.93
N ARG A 409 -7.56 -7.84 21.12
CA ARG A 409 -7.50 -9.31 21.15
C ARG A 409 -6.27 -9.85 20.42
N ILE A 410 -5.53 -9.01 19.70
CA ILE A 410 -4.42 -9.42 18.83
C ILE A 410 -3.09 -8.98 19.43
N LYS A 411 -2.19 -9.95 19.62
CA LYS A 411 -0.78 -9.73 19.95
C LYS A 411 0.07 -9.80 18.71
N MET A 412 1.08 -8.93 18.65
CA MET A 412 2.06 -8.88 17.57
C MET A 412 3.48 -9.08 18.13
N ARG A 413 4.30 -9.80 17.38
CA ARG A 413 5.76 -9.79 17.53
C ARG A 413 6.45 -9.75 16.17
N LEU A 414 7.67 -9.21 16.12
CA LEU A 414 8.54 -9.31 14.95
C LEU A 414 9.31 -10.62 15.02
N VAL A 415 9.40 -11.33 13.90
CA VAL A 415 10.15 -12.59 13.77
C VAL A 415 10.91 -12.55 12.46
N GLU A 416 12.18 -12.92 12.50
CA GLU A 416 12.97 -13.21 11.31
C GLU A 416 12.89 -14.71 11.04
N LEU A 417 12.54 -15.08 9.81
CA LEU A 417 12.41 -16.47 9.36
C LEU A 417 13.49 -16.79 8.34
N GLU A 418 14.00 -18.02 8.39
CA GLU A 418 14.75 -18.63 7.30
C GLU A 418 13.79 -19.19 6.24
N ASP A 419 14.29 -19.40 5.03
CA ASP A 419 13.55 -20.07 3.96
C ASP A 419 13.10 -21.47 4.41
N PHE A 420 11.87 -21.84 4.08
CA PHE A 420 11.38 -23.19 4.35
C PHE A 420 10.45 -23.70 3.25
N LEU A 421 10.41 -25.02 3.10
CA LEU A 421 9.53 -25.70 2.15
C LEU A 421 8.27 -26.21 2.84
N ILE A 422 7.18 -26.22 2.09
CA ILE A 422 5.95 -26.92 2.45
C ILE A 422 5.54 -27.89 1.35
N MET A 423 4.96 -29.02 1.76
CA MET A 423 4.30 -29.95 0.83
C MET A 423 2.80 -29.69 0.91
N ALA A 424 2.23 -29.02 -0.09
CA ALA A 424 0.89 -28.46 0.01
C ALA A 424 -0.11 -29.10 -0.95
N GLU A 425 -1.33 -29.28 -0.45
CA GLU A 425 -2.50 -29.68 -1.22
C GLU A 425 -3.28 -28.43 -1.64
N PRO A 426 -3.63 -28.26 -2.93
CA PRO A 426 -4.51 -27.20 -3.38
C PRO A 426 -5.90 -27.33 -2.73
N VAL A 427 -6.44 -26.23 -2.22
CA VAL A 427 -7.80 -26.17 -1.69
C VAL A 427 -8.85 -26.16 -2.81
N SER A 428 -8.43 -25.95 -4.07
CA SER A 428 -9.27 -25.84 -5.26
C SER A 428 -9.19 -27.06 -6.17
N ASP A 429 -10.21 -27.93 -6.13
CA ASP A 429 -10.57 -28.66 -7.34
C ASP A 429 -11.47 -27.73 -8.17
N LYS A 430 -10.88 -27.04 -9.15
CA LYS A 430 -11.55 -26.17 -10.15
C LYS A 430 -12.44 -25.04 -9.58
N ILE A 431 -11.85 -23.86 -9.36
CA ILE A 431 -12.63 -22.61 -9.29
C ILE A 431 -12.97 -22.19 -10.74
N GLU A 432 -13.87 -22.92 -11.39
CA GLU A 432 -14.48 -22.48 -12.64
C GLU A 432 -15.52 -21.39 -12.30
N GLY A 433 -15.08 -20.14 -12.35
CA GLY A 433 -15.93 -18.99 -12.68
C GLY A 433 -16.95 -18.49 -11.65
N ASN A 434 -17.10 -19.06 -10.45
CA ASN A 434 -18.07 -18.57 -9.48
C ASN A 434 -17.55 -18.57 -8.03
N PHE A 435 -16.74 -17.56 -7.68
CA PHE A 435 -16.34 -17.29 -6.29
C PHE A 435 -17.53 -17.02 -5.35
N GLY A 436 -18.71 -16.68 -5.87
CA GLY A 436 -19.86 -16.22 -5.10
C GLY A 436 -20.48 -17.21 -4.10
N SER A 437 -20.10 -18.49 -4.10
CA SER A 437 -20.69 -19.51 -3.22
C SER A 437 -19.70 -20.27 -2.33
N ILE A 438 -18.39 -20.04 -2.47
CA ILE A 438 -17.35 -20.84 -1.80
C ILE A 438 -16.56 -19.99 -0.81
N ASP A 439 -16.75 -20.24 0.49
CA ASP A 439 -15.95 -19.65 1.56
C ASP A 439 -14.57 -20.35 1.64
N VAL A 440 -13.62 -19.84 0.84
CA VAL A 440 -12.24 -20.37 0.75
C VAL A 440 -11.53 -20.33 2.10
N ILE A 441 -11.83 -19.33 2.93
CA ILE A 441 -11.25 -19.17 4.28
C ILE A 441 -11.74 -20.28 5.19
N LYS A 442 -13.05 -20.57 5.17
CA LYS A 442 -13.63 -21.71 5.90
C LYS A 442 -13.06 -23.03 5.41
N LEU A 443 -13.01 -23.26 4.10
CA LEU A 443 -12.45 -24.50 3.53
C LEU A 443 -10.97 -24.70 3.90
N ALA A 444 -10.16 -23.64 3.81
CA ALA A 444 -8.76 -23.69 4.20
C ALA A 444 -8.59 -23.99 5.70
N SER A 445 -9.37 -23.32 6.55
CA SER A 445 -9.37 -23.53 8.00
C SER A 445 -9.78 -24.95 8.37
N GLU A 446 -10.83 -25.48 7.74
CA GLU A 446 -11.26 -26.88 7.92
C GLU A 446 -10.18 -27.88 7.47
N ARG A 447 -9.48 -27.60 6.37
CA ARG A 447 -8.36 -28.44 5.90
C ARG A 447 -7.13 -28.35 6.80
N MET A 448 -6.85 -27.20 7.44
CA MET A 448 -5.78 -27.09 8.44
C MET A 448 -6.01 -28.05 9.62
N LEU A 449 -7.26 -28.37 9.96
CA LEU A 449 -7.58 -29.32 11.03
C LEU A 449 -7.58 -30.79 10.58
N LYS A 450 -7.75 -31.08 9.29
CA LYS A 450 -7.82 -32.46 8.75
C LYS A 450 -6.45 -32.95 8.30
N ASP A 451 -6.06 -34.18 8.63
CA ASP A 451 -4.86 -34.79 8.03
C ASP A 451 -5.17 -35.27 6.61
N SER A 452 -4.38 -34.87 5.62
CA SER A 452 -4.54 -35.39 4.26
C SER A 452 -4.15 -36.88 4.22
N ALA A 453 -5.03 -37.71 3.68
CA ALA A 453 -4.79 -39.14 3.52
C ALA A 453 -3.55 -39.43 2.64
N HIS A 454 -3.24 -38.53 1.71
CA HIS A 454 -2.04 -38.59 0.87
C HIS A 454 -0.76 -38.33 1.67
N LEU A 455 -0.79 -37.37 2.60
CA LEU A 455 0.34 -37.10 3.51
C LEU A 455 0.58 -38.27 4.47
N LYS A 456 -0.43 -39.09 4.83
CA LYS A 456 -0.18 -40.27 5.69
C LYS A 456 0.59 -41.38 4.98
N ARG A 457 0.62 -41.38 3.64
CA ARG A 457 1.17 -42.46 2.80
C ARG A 457 2.53 -42.15 2.19
N THR A 458 3.14 -41.02 2.53
CA THR A 458 4.36 -40.52 1.90
C THR A 458 5.50 -40.46 2.91
N SER A 459 6.72 -40.80 2.47
CA SER A 459 7.92 -40.68 3.28
C SER A 459 8.50 -39.26 3.15
N TYR A 460 8.17 -38.37 4.09
CA TYR A 460 8.73 -37.02 4.19
C TYR A 460 9.28 -36.80 5.61
N LYS A 461 10.35 -36.00 5.74
CA LYS A 461 10.91 -35.59 7.03
C LYS A 461 10.33 -34.22 7.43
N THR A 462 9.66 -34.16 8.57
CA THR A 462 9.12 -32.92 9.15
C THR A 462 10.09 -32.29 10.14
N VAL A 463 9.91 -30.99 10.39
CA VAL A 463 10.63 -30.22 11.42
C VAL A 463 10.35 -30.70 12.84
N ASP A 464 9.17 -31.30 13.05
CA ASP A 464 8.74 -31.80 14.34
C ASP A 464 7.95 -33.11 14.12
N GLN A 465 8.41 -34.20 14.74
CA GLN A 465 7.72 -35.50 14.70
C GLN A 465 6.54 -35.56 15.70
N SER A 466 6.46 -34.61 16.64
CA SER A 466 5.51 -34.65 17.76
C SER A 466 4.21 -33.86 17.51
N LYS A 467 4.20 -32.90 16.57
CA LYS A 467 3.01 -32.12 16.20
C LYS A 467 3.03 -31.81 14.70
N VAL A 468 1.96 -32.19 13.99
CA VAL A 468 1.81 -31.95 12.55
C VAL A 468 1.65 -30.44 12.31
N ASN A 469 2.76 -29.72 12.18
CA ASN A 469 2.79 -28.28 11.90
C ASN A 469 2.27 -28.02 10.48
N LYS A 470 0.97 -27.73 10.34
CA LYS A 470 0.35 -27.35 9.06
C LYS A 470 0.36 -25.84 8.88
N ILE A 471 0.71 -25.43 7.67
CA ILE A 471 0.65 -24.05 7.22
C ILE A 471 -0.41 -23.96 6.12
N GLY A 472 -1.31 -22.99 6.26
CA GLY A 472 -2.17 -22.54 5.19
C GLY A 472 -1.59 -21.27 4.58
N LEU A 473 -1.48 -21.20 3.26
CA LEU A 473 -1.05 -20.00 2.56
C LEU A 473 -1.93 -19.76 1.34
N TRP A 474 -2.04 -18.48 1.05
CA TRP A 474 -2.58 -18.00 -0.19
C TRP A 474 -1.44 -17.85 -1.20
N ILE A 475 -1.57 -18.46 -2.38
CA ILE A 475 -0.57 -18.39 -3.45
C ILE A 475 -1.21 -17.78 -4.69
N ASP A 476 -0.52 -16.79 -5.27
CA ASP A 476 -0.70 -16.37 -6.64
C ASP A 476 0.11 -17.31 -7.56
N ASP A 477 -0.55 -17.98 -8.50
CA ASP A 477 0.05 -19.07 -9.29
C ASP A 477 0.93 -18.58 -10.45
N GLY A 478 1.14 -17.27 -10.59
CA GLY A 478 2.11 -16.66 -11.52
C GLY A 478 1.82 -16.88 -13.01
N ASN A 479 0.74 -17.59 -13.37
CA ASN A 479 0.36 -17.85 -14.75
C ASN A 479 -0.75 -16.88 -15.18
N PHE A 480 -0.35 -15.72 -15.71
CA PHE A 480 -1.23 -14.70 -16.29
C PHE A 480 -2.13 -15.22 -17.46
N SER A 481 -1.92 -16.45 -17.92
CA SER A 481 -2.77 -17.10 -18.93
C SER A 481 -4.04 -17.75 -18.36
N ASN A 482 -4.06 -18.23 -17.11
CA ASN A 482 -5.17 -19.05 -16.59
C ASN A 482 -5.90 -18.53 -15.34
N LYS A 483 -5.53 -17.38 -14.75
CA LYS A 483 -6.35 -16.65 -13.75
C LYS A 483 -6.95 -17.55 -12.64
N THR A 484 -6.14 -18.37 -11.98
CA THR A 484 -6.59 -19.24 -10.87
C THR A 484 -5.77 -19.04 -9.60
N TYR A 485 -6.25 -18.19 -8.69
CA TYR A 485 -5.69 -18.12 -7.33
C TYR A 485 -5.81 -19.47 -6.62
N SER A 486 -4.73 -19.92 -5.98
CA SER A 486 -4.68 -21.24 -5.32
C SER A 486 -4.35 -21.09 -3.85
N TYR A 487 -5.34 -21.28 -2.97
CA TYR A 487 -5.05 -21.51 -1.55
C TYR A 487 -4.47 -22.91 -1.41
N VAL A 488 -3.41 -23.07 -0.61
CA VAL A 488 -2.82 -24.39 -0.35
C VAL A 488 -2.63 -24.61 1.14
N VAL A 489 -2.72 -25.87 1.57
CA VAL A 489 -2.51 -26.26 2.96
C VAL A 489 -1.58 -27.47 3.03
N GLY A 490 -0.57 -27.43 3.90
CA GLY A 490 0.43 -28.50 3.96
C GLY A 490 1.41 -28.40 5.13
N PRO A 491 2.10 -29.50 5.49
CA PRO A 491 3.14 -29.48 6.50
C PRO A 491 4.44 -28.83 6.00
N VAL A 492 5.21 -28.29 6.95
CA VAL A 492 6.62 -27.89 6.71
C VAL A 492 7.49 -29.14 6.55
N VAL A 493 8.33 -29.13 5.51
CA VAL A 493 9.20 -30.25 5.13
C VAL A 493 10.64 -29.78 4.92
N PHE A 494 11.62 -30.61 5.28
CA PHE A 494 13.04 -30.30 5.01
C PHE A 494 13.53 -30.84 3.66
N SER A 495 13.00 -32.00 3.27
CA SER A 495 13.40 -32.69 2.04
C SER A 495 12.24 -33.52 1.53
N VAL A 496 11.95 -33.41 0.24
CA VAL A 496 10.92 -34.19 -0.45
C VAL A 496 11.59 -34.99 -1.55
N ASN A 497 11.63 -36.32 -1.40
CA ASN A 497 12.20 -37.20 -2.43
C ASN A 497 11.24 -37.40 -3.62
N THR A 498 9.93 -37.25 -3.39
CA THR A 498 8.90 -37.46 -4.41
C THR A 498 7.66 -36.65 -4.05
N ILE A 499 7.14 -35.87 -5.00
CA ILE A 499 5.92 -35.08 -4.80
C ILE A 499 4.71 -35.98 -5.07
N PRO A 500 3.78 -36.17 -4.11
CA PRO A 500 2.61 -37.02 -4.30
C PRO A 500 1.66 -36.47 -5.36
N LYS A 501 0.94 -37.35 -6.05
CA LYS A 501 -0.07 -36.95 -7.04
C LYS A 501 -1.12 -36.04 -6.39
N GLY A 502 -1.30 -34.83 -6.94
CA GLY A 502 -2.25 -33.82 -6.42
C GLY A 502 -1.65 -32.83 -5.42
N MET A 503 -0.36 -32.94 -5.07
CA MET A 503 0.34 -31.99 -4.21
C MET A 503 1.38 -31.18 -4.96
N LYS A 504 1.79 -30.06 -4.36
CA LYS A 504 2.85 -29.17 -4.86
C LYS A 504 3.86 -28.90 -3.75
N ASN A 505 5.11 -28.72 -4.12
CA ASN A 505 6.13 -28.20 -3.20
C ASN A 505 6.14 -26.67 -3.34
N VAL A 506 6.10 -25.95 -2.22
CA VAL A 506 6.08 -24.48 -2.22
C VAL A 506 7.19 -23.98 -1.32
N LEU A 507 8.02 -23.09 -1.88
CA LEU A 507 9.04 -22.35 -1.12
C LEU A 507 8.39 -21.13 -0.48
N VAL A 508 8.54 -21.01 0.83
CA VAL A 508 8.24 -19.78 1.55
C VAL A 508 9.56 -19.09 1.85
N GLU A 509 9.77 -17.95 1.19
CA GLU A 509 10.94 -17.12 1.39
C GLU A 509 11.01 -16.57 2.82
N GLY A 510 12.17 -16.68 3.43
CA GLY A 510 12.51 -16.09 4.71
C GLY A 510 12.64 -14.57 4.64
N GLY A 511 12.76 -13.96 5.81
CA GLY A 511 12.83 -12.52 5.99
C GLY A 511 12.11 -12.05 7.25
N LEU A 512 11.83 -10.75 7.32
CA LEU A 512 11.14 -10.15 8.46
C LEU A 512 9.62 -10.30 8.33
N TYR A 513 9.01 -10.83 9.38
CA TYR A 513 7.58 -11.06 9.48
C TYR A 513 7.02 -10.46 10.77
N ARG A 514 5.87 -9.80 10.67
CA ARG A 514 5.00 -9.53 11.81
C ARG A 514 4.10 -10.73 12.02
N VAL A 515 4.18 -11.31 13.21
CA VAL A 515 3.42 -12.50 13.59
C VAL A 515 2.32 -12.10 14.56
N PHE A 516 1.08 -12.30 14.15
CA PHE A 516 -0.11 -12.00 14.92
C PHE A 516 -0.67 -13.27 15.56
N THR A 517 -1.17 -13.15 16.79
CA THR A 517 -1.79 -14.24 17.58
C THR A 517 -2.91 -13.69 18.46
N VAL A 518 -3.82 -14.54 18.95
CA VAL A 518 -4.93 -14.12 19.85
C VAL A 518 -4.68 -14.50 21.31
N GLU A 519 -5.17 -13.67 22.25
CA GLU A 519 -5.22 -14.00 23.68
C GLU A 519 -6.37 -14.98 24.01
N GLY A 520 -6.08 -16.14 24.61
CA GLY A 520 -7.06 -17.18 24.98
C GLY A 520 -6.56 -18.62 24.90
N GLU A 521 -7.40 -19.58 25.32
CA GLU A 521 -7.20 -21.04 25.18
C GLU A 521 -7.79 -21.55 23.85
N SER A 522 -7.03 -22.43 23.18
CA SER A 522 -7.34 -23.25 21.99
C SER A 522 -8.26 -22.65 20.91
N ASP A 523 -7.67 -22.19 19.80
CA ASP A 523 -8.41 -21.67 18.62
C ASP A 523 -9.12 -22.78 17.82
N LYS A 524 -9.01 -24.06 18.20
CA LYS A 524 -9.46 -25.20 17.39
C LYS A 524 -10.93 -25.14 16.99
N GLU A 525 -11.82 -24.79 17.93
CA GLU A 525 -13.27 -24.74 17.70
C GLU A 525 -13.72 -23.44 17.03
N ARG A 526 -12.89 -22.39 17.09
CA ARG A 526 -13.18 -21.04 16.56
C ARG A 526 -12.17 -20.62 15.49
N LEU A 527 -11.53 -21.57 14.83
CA LEU A 527 -10.39 -21.31 13.93
C LEU A 527 -10.80 -20.38 12.78
N VAL A 528 -11.98 -20.63 12.21
CA VAL A 528 -12.56 -19.82 11.13
C VAL A 528 -12.82 -18.39 11.59
N GLU A 529 -13.52 -18.22 12.71
CA GLU A 529 -13.85 -16.91 13.28
C GLU A 529 -12.59 -16.12 13.65
N THR A 530 -11.61 -16.81 14.23
CA THR A 530 -10.32 -16.24 14.63
C THR A 530 -9.53 -15.78 13.42
N TYR A 531 -9.45 -16.61 12.38
CA TYR A 531 -8.75 -16.26 11.15
C TYR A 531 -9.42 -15.08 10.43
N GLN A 532 -10.75 -15.06 10.34
CA GLN A 532 -11.51 -13.95 9.76
C GLN A 532 -11.29 -12.65 10.53
N MET A 533 -11.38 -12.70 11.86
CA MET A 533 -11.15 -11.55 12.73
C MET A 533 -9.73 -11.01 12.56
N MET A 534 -8.71 -11.88 12.62
CA MET A 534 -7.31 -11.49 12.45
C MET A 534 -7.06 -10.87 11.08
N THR A 535 -7.56 -11.48 10.00
CA THR A 535 -7.38 -10.96 8.63
C THR A 535 -7.94 -9.54 8.51
N LYS A 536 -9.18 -9.32 8.98
CA LYS A 536 -9.80 -7.99 8.99
C LYS A 536 -9.00 -7.00 9.84
N CYS A 537 -8.69 -7.37 11.08
CA CYS A 537 -8.00 -6.45 11.98
C CYS A 537 -6.57 -6.13 11.51
N VAL A 538 -5.86 -7.10 10.95
CA VAL A 538 -4.46 -6.94 10.57
C VAL A 538 -4.33 -6.11 9.28
N PHE A 539 -5.00 -6.53 8.20
CA PHE A 539 -4.85 -5.85 6.91
C PHE A 539 -5.47 -4.46 6.90
N TYR A 540 -6.66 -4.32 7.50
CA TYR A 540 -7.39 -3.08 7.44
C TYR A 540 -7.03 -2.11 8.58
N GLY A 541 -6.93 -2.63 9.81
CA GLY A 541 -6.74 -1.78 10.97
C GLY A 541 -5.28 -1.61 11.36
N TRP A 542 -4.60 -2.71 11.65
CA TRP A 542 -3.29 -2.72 12.30
C TRP A 542 -2.19 -2.18 11.39
N ILE A 543 -2.11 -2.64 10.13
CA ILE A 543 -1.13 -2.15 9.15
C ILE A 543 -1.28 -0.64 8.96
N LYS A 544 -2.53 -0.16 8.86
CA LYS A 544 -2.86 1.26 8.74
C LYS A 544 -2.48 2.05 10.00
N GLU A 545 -2.87 1.59 11.19
CA GLU A 545 -2.56 2.23 12.49
C GLU A 545 -1.05 2.33 12.72
N HIS A 546 -0.29 1.29 12.36
CA HIS A 546 1.15 1.19 12.62
C HIS A 546 2.02 1.60 11.42
N ARG A 547 1.41 1.98 10.29
CA ARG A 547 2.07 2.41 9.04
C ARG A 547 3.15 1.42 8.56
N VAL A 548 2.86 0.14 8.70
CA VAL A 548 3.79 -0.94 8.35
C VAL A 548 3.78 -1.15 6.84
N ILE A 549 4.95 -1.18 6.23
CA ILE A 549 5.07 -1.54 4.82
C ILE A 549 5.16 -3.06 4.73
N THR A 550 4.14 -3.68 4.15
CA THR A 550 4.17 -5.11 3.85
C THR A 550 5.06 -5.38 2.66
N ASP A 551 5.88 -6.42 2.76
CA ASP A 551 6.64 -6.88 1.60
C ASP A 551 5.75 -7.77 0.73
N LEU A 552 5.19 -7.17 -0.31
CA LEU A 552 4.28 -7.82 -1.25
C LEU A 552 4.96 -8.90 -2.11
N ARG A 553 6.30 -9.02 -2.07
CA ARG A 553 7.03 -10.06 -2.80
C ARG A 553 7.03 -11.40 -2.06
N ARG A 554 6.86 -11.37 -0.74
CA ARG A 554 6.85 -12.55 0.12
C ARG A 554 5.42 -12.98 0.44
N LEU A 555 5.25 -14.27 0.70
CA LEU A 555 3.92 -14.83 0.98
C LEU A 555 3.47 -14.47 2.40
N THR A 556 2.21 -14.05 2.51
CA THR A 556 1.47 -14.03 3.77
C THR A 556 0.90 -15.43 4.03
N PHE A 557 1.04 -15.94 5.25
CA PHE A 557 0.60 -17.29 5.58
C PHE A 557 0.08 -17.40 7.01
N VAL A 558 -0.70 -18.44 7.26
CA VAL A 558 -1.15 -18.85 8.59
C VAL A 558 -0.54 -20.17 9.00
N ARG A 559 -0.16 -20.27 10.26
CA ARG A 559 0.31 -21.52 10.87
C ARG A 559 -0.53 -21.83 12.09
N TYR A 560 -1.07 -23.04 12.15
CA TYR A 560 -1.70 -23.53 13.38
C TYR A 560 -0.66 -24.31 14.17
N ARG A 561 -0.29 -23.80 15.35
CA ARG A 561 0.71 -24.41 16.22
C ARG A 561 0.40 -24.12 17.68
N ASP A 562 0.60 -25.11 18.53
CA ASP A 562 0.38 -25.02 19.98
C ASP A 562 -1.06 -24.59 20.32
N GLU A 563 -2.01 -25.19 19.60
CA GLU A 563 -3.45 -24.89 19.65
C GLU A 563 -3.81 -23.41 19.38
N LYS A 564 -2.95 -22.70 18.64
CA LYS A 564 -3.15 -21.29 18.29
C LYS A 564 -2.91 -21.01 16.82
N LEU A 565 -3.66 -20.06 16.28
CA LEU A 565 -3.43 -19.51 14.96
C LEU A 565 -2.37 -18.41 15.02
N HIS A 566 -1.33 -18.55 14.20
CA HIS A 566 -0.28 -17.57 14.01
C HIS A 566 -0.38 -17.04 12.59
N PHE A 567 -0.62 -15.74 12.43
CA PHE A 567 -0.74 -15.10 11.13
C PHE A 567 0.53 -14.30 10.81
N TYR A 568 1.20 -14.67 9.73
CA TYR A 568 2.51 -14.15 9.34
C TYR A 568 2.33 -13.18 8.18
N VAL A 569 2.62 -11.91 8.43
CA VAL A 569 2.60 -10.86 7.41
C VAL A 569 4.03 -10.40 7.16
N PRO A 570 4.57 -10.54 5.94
CA PRO A 570 5.92 -10.11 5.62
C PRO A 570 6.01 -8.59 5.64
N VAL A 571 7.12 -8.06 6.14
CA VAL A 571 7.32 -6.60 6.28
C VAL A 571 8.69 -6.18 5.77
N ILE A 572 8.77 -4.94 5.31
CA ILE A 572 10.05 -4.29 4.98
C ILE A 572 10.62 -3.75 6.30
N GLY A 573 11.88 -4.11 6.57
CA GLY A 573 12.62 -3.71 7.77
C GLY A 573 13.09 -2.27 7.74
#